data_AF-A0A3G7UD56-F1
#
_entry.id   AF-A0A3G7UD56-F1
#
_cell.length_a   1.000
_cell.length_b   1.000
_cell.length_c   1.000
_cell.angle_alpha   90.00
_cell.angle_beta   90.00
_cell.angle_gamma   90.00
#
_symmetry.space_group_name_H-M   'P 1'
#
loop_
_entity.id
_entity.type
_entity.pdbx_description
1 polymer ?
#
loop_
_entity_poly.entity_id
_entity_poly.type
_entity_poly.pdbx_seq_one_letter_code
_entity_poly.pdbx_strand_id
1 'polypeptide(L)' 'MKVAAVVSTKSGPGKTTVGANPGAFCADAGLRTLLVDLDTHPSPSSFYTLTHEAPGGTYQLFGFKAHKD' A
#
# COMPACT_ATOMS: atom_id res chain seq x y z
N MET A 1 7.49 -9.48 12.47
CA MET A 1 6.92 -8.72 11.35
C MET A 1 8.08 -8.13 10.55
N LYS A 2 8.10 -8.30 9.22
CA LYS A 2 9.13 -7.70 8.34
C LYS A 2 8.49 -6.55 7.57
N VAL A 3 9.18 -5.41 7.47
CA VAL A 3 8.70 -4.21 6.78
C VAL A 3 9.71 -3.82 5.71
N ALA A 4 9.23 -3.58 4.49
CA ALA A 4 10.03 -3.11 3.36
C ALA A 4 9.31 -1.93 2.69
N ALA A 5 10.07 -0.92 2.26
CA ALA A 5 9.55 0.24 1.57
C ALA A 5 10.11 0.28 0.14
N VAL A 6 9.24 0.51 -0.85
CA VAL A 6 9.63 0.70 -2.24
C VAL A 6 9.51 2.19 -2.57
N VAL A 7 10.65 2.87 -2.66
CA VAL A 7 10.71 4.34 -2.77
C VAL A 7 11.54 4.73 -3.99
N SER A 8 11.06 5.75 -4.71
CA SER A 8 11.77 6.41 -5.81
C SER A 8 11.13 7.77 -6.07
N THR A 9 11.97 8.78 -6.28
CA THR A 9 11.54 10.16 -6.58
C THR A 9 11.19 10.37 -8.05
N LYS A 10 11.54 9.42 -8.93
CA LYS A 10 11.22 9.49 -10.37
C LYS A 10 9.86 8.85 -10.66
N SER A 11 9.11 9.41 -11.60
CA SER A 11 7.91 8.78 -12.17
C SER A 11 8.28 7.70 -13.21
N GLY A 12 7.49 6.62 -13.28
CA GLY A 12 7.71 5.53 -14.24
C GLY A 12 8.81 4.47 -13.97
N PRO A 13 9.57 4.41 -12.85
CA PRO A 13 10.56 3.35 -12.64
C PRO A 13 9.93 2.01 -12.19
N GLY A 14 8.60 1.91 -12.15
CA GLY A 14 7.90 0.68 -11.78
C GLY A 14 7.78 0.42 -10.27
N LYS A 15 7.85 1.44 -9.41
CA LYS A 15 7.68 1.29 -7.93
C LYS A 15 6.48 0.44 -7.56
N THR A 16 5.32 0.75 -8.14
CA THR A 16 4.08 0.03 -7.91
C THR A 16 4.21 -1.44 -8.28
N THR A 17 4.73 -1.75 -9.47
CA THR A 17 4.95 -3.12 -9.94
C THR A 17 5.90 -3.90 -9.03
N VAL A 18 6.99 -3.25 -8.60
CA VAL A 18 8.01 -3.84 -7.71
C VAL A 18 7.49 -3.99 -6.28
N GLY A 19 6.53 -3.19 -5.82
CA GLY A 19 5.88 -3.37 -4.52
C GLY A 19 4.78 -4.44 -4.54
N ALA A 20 3.92 -4.40 -5.56
CA ALA A 20 2.75 -5.25 -5.67
C ALA A 20 3.13 -6.72 -5.89
N ASN A 21 3.99 -7.01 -6.89
CA ASN A 21 4.29 -8.39 -7.28
C ASN A 21 4.97 -9.22 -6.15
N PRO A 22 6.02 -8.74 -5.46
CA PRO A 22 6.56 -9.45 -4.31
C PRO A 22 5.55 -9.60 -3.17
N GLY A 23 4.66 -8.61 -2.98
CA GLY A 23 3.55 -8.72 -2.03
C GLY A 23 2.60 -9.87 -2.37
N ALA A 24 2.19 -9.99 -3.63
CA ALA A 24 1.37 -11.11 -4.09
C ALA A 24 2.09 -12.44 -3.91
N PHE A 25 3.36 -12.56 -4.31
CA PHE A 25 4.13 -13.79 -4.08
C PHE A 25 4.20 -14.19 -2.60
N CYS A 26 4.35 -13.20 -1.70
CA CYS A 26 4.34 -13.48 -0.27
C CYS A 26 2.97 -13.97 0.21
N ALA A 27 1.88 -13.34 -0.26
CA ALA A 27 0.52 -13.74 0.06
C ALA A 27 0.20 -15.15 -0.46
N ASP A 28 0.56 -15.46 -1.71
CA ASP A 28 0.37 -16.77 -2.35
C ASP A 28 1.16 -17.87 -1.63
N ALA A 29 2.31 -17.52 -1.05
CA ALA A 29 3.11 -18.42 -0.20
C ALA A 29 2.51 -18.62 1.21
N GLY A 30 1.31 -18.09 1.49
CA GLY A 30 0.63 -18.22 2.77
C GLY A 30 1.11 -17.26 3.85
N LEU A 31 1.92 -16.25 3.49
CA LEU A 31 2.37 -15.24 4.45
C LEU A 31 1.30 -14.17 4.62
N ARG A 32 1.02 -13.81 5.87
CA ARG A 32 0.20 -12.63 6.19
C ARG A 32 0.90 -11.37 5.68
N THR A 33 0.43 -10.88 4.54
CA THR A 33 1.03 -9.79 3.79
C THR A 33 0.07 -8.60 3.75
N LEU A 34 0.60 -7.40 3.98
CA LEU A 34 -0.13 -6.14 3.89
C LEU A 34 0.62 -5.22 2.94
N LEU A 35 -0.06 -4.79 1.88
CA LEU A 35 0.41 -3.72 1.00
C LEU A 35 -0.20 -2.40 1.46
N VAL A 36 0.64 -1.37 1.56
CA VAL A 36 0.21 -0.01 1.92
C VAL A 36 0.54 0.91 0.76
N ASP A 37 -0.49 1.49 0.15
CA ASP A 37 -0.36 2.47 -0.92
C ASP A 37 -0.22 3.88 -0.33
N LEU A 38 0.95 4.49 -0.55
CA LEU A 38 1.27 5.85 -0.13
C LEU A 38 1.55 6.76 -1.34
N ASP A 39 1.21 6.32 -2.55
CA ASP A 39 1.25 7.17 -3.73
C ASP A 39 -0.05 7.98 -3.81
N THR A 40 0.06 9.28 -4.08
CA THR A 40 -1.10 10.15 -4.29
C THR A 40 -1.86 9.80 -5.57
N HIS A 41 -1.21 9.12 -6.52
CA HIS A 41 -1.88 8.52 -7.67
C HIS A 41 -2.23 7.05 -7.36
N PRO A 42 -3.50 6.62 -7.44
CA PRO A 42 -3.99 5.34 -6.91
C PRO A 42 -3.60 4.11 -7.78
N SER A 43 -2.39 4.12 -8.33
CA SER A 43 -1.85 3.08 -9.20
C SER A 43 -1.73 1.73 -8.48
N PRO A 44 -1.19 1.64 -7.25
CA PRO A 44 -1.16 0.39 -6.48
C PRO A 44 -2.54 -0.07 -6.00
N SER A 45 -3.38 0.84 -5.51
CA SER A 45 -4.74 0.51 -5.05
C SER A 45 -5.67 0.01 -6.17
N SER A 46 -5.33 0.29 -7.43
CA SER A 46 -6.01 -0.23 -8.63
C SER A 46 -5.33 -1.47 -9.23
N PHE A 47 -4.19 -1.90 -8.68
CA PHE A 47 -3.40 -3.02 -9.22
C PHE A 47 -4.07 -4.38 -8.95
N TYR A 48 -4.77 -4.49 -7.83
CA TYR A 48 -5.58 -5.66 -7.46
C TYR A 48 -7.01 -5.23 -7.18
N THR A 49 -7.98 -6.07 -7.55
CA THR A 49 -9.39 -5.83 -7.22
C THR A 49 -9.59 -5.94 -5.71
N LEU A 50 -10.11 -4.88 -5.10
CA LEU A 50 -10.51 -4.90 -3.70
C LEU A 50 -11.83 -5.65 -3.56
N THR A 51 -11.87 -6.66 -2.70
CA THR A 51 -13.11 -7.35 -2.31
C THR A 51 -13.92 -6.53 -1.30
N HIS A 52 -13.25 -5.62 -0.60
CA HIS A 52 -13.84 -4.70 0.36
C HIS A 52 -13.07 -3.37 0.29
N GLU A 53 -13.80 -2.28 0.08
CA GLU A 53 -13.25 -0.94 0.13
C GLU A 53 -13.50 -0.33 1.52
N ALA A 54 -12.44 0.15 2.16
CA ALA A 54 -12.55 0.76 3.48
C ALA A 54 -13.20 2.15 3.39
N PRO A 55 -13.93 2.62 4.42
CA PRO A 55 -14.57 3.94 4.43
C PRO A 55 -13.58 5.12 4.44
N GLY A 56 -12.27 4.86 4.55
CA GLY A 56 -11.21 5.86 4.50
C GLY A 56 -9.89 5.26 4.01
N GLY A 57 -9.04 6.11 3.44
CA GLY A 57 -7.72 5.74 2.95
C GLY A 57 -6.60 6.11 3.90
N THR A 58 -5.36 6.03 3.41
CA THR A 58 -4.15 6.34 4.18
C THR A 58 -4.12 7.80 4.66
N TYR A 59 -4.71 8.73 3.91
CA TYR A 59 -4.84 10.12 4.35
C TYR A 59 -5.65 10.24 5.65
N GLN A 60 -6.82 9.59 5.76
CA GLN A 60 -7.62 9.58 6.98
C GLN A 60 -6.91 8.82 8.11
N LEU A 61 -6.21 7.73 7.79
CA LEU A 61 -5.45 6.95 8.76
C LEU A 61 -4.37 7.80 9.45
N PHE A 62 -3.63 8.63 8.70
CA PHE A 62 -2.61 9.54 9.27
C PHE A 62 -3.19 10.86 9.76
N GLY A 63 -4.32 11.30 9.20
CA GLY A 63 -5.00 12.55 9.51
C GLY A 63 -5.74 12.57 10.85
N PHE A 64 -5.88 11.41 11.50
CA PHE A 64 -6.43 11.33 12.86
C PHE A 64 -5.44 11.95 13.86
N LYS A 65 -5.51 13.27 14.04
CA LYS A 65 -5.06 13.89 15.29
C LYS A 65 -5.92 13.26 16.39
N ALA A 66 -5.31 12.42 17.22
CA ALA A 66 -5.85 12.19 18.57
C ALA A 66 -6.14 13.59 19.14
N HIS A 67 -7.37 13.80 19.60
CA HIS A 67 -7.70 14.96 20.42
C HIS A 67 -6.57 15.11 21.46
N LYS A 68 -5.81 16.20 21.34
CA LYS A 68 -4.90 16.61 22.41
C LYS A 68 -5.81 17.09 23.53
N ASP A 69 -5.97 16.24 24.54
CA ASP A 69 -6.26 16.71 25.89
C ASP A 69 -5.11 17.60 26.39
#